data_AF-A0A9E4HWR5-F1
#
_entry.id   AF-A0A9E4HWR5-F1
#
_cell.length_a   1.000
_cell.length_b   1.000
_cell.length_c   1.000
_cell.angle_alpha   90.00
_cell.angle_beta   90.00
_cell.angle_gamma   90.00
#
_symmetry.space_group_name_H-M   'P 1'
#
loop_
_entity.id
_entity.type
_entity.pdbx_description
1 polymer ?
#
loop_
_entity_poly.entity_id
_entity_poly.type
_entity_poly.pdbx_seq_one_letter_code
_entity_poly.pdbx_strand_id
1 'polypeptide(L)' 'MHDFSLGDFVILKGAEDWGIGQVQSVIGNRVTVNFDHAGKQLINTDNVKLVHVAEKTDQNPVFD' A
#
# COMPACT_ATOMS: atom_id res chain seq x y z
N MET A 1 -2.17 12.97 -13.70
CA MET A 1 -3.01 12.03 -12.93
C MET A 1 -2.04 11.27 -12.06
N HIS A 2 -2.17 11.32 -10.74
CA HIS A 2 -1.31 10.50 -9.86
C HIS A 2 -1.90 9.09 -9.84
N ASP A 3 -1.08 8.07 -10.08
CA ASP A 3 -1.55 6.67 -10.15
C ASP A 3 -2.06 6.10 -8.81
N PHE A 4 -1.78 6.82 -7.71
CA PHE A 4 -2.19 6.49 -6.35
C PHE A 4 -2.83 7.71 -5.67
N SER A 5 -3.79 7.44 -4.78
CA SER A 5 -4.52 8.40 -3.97
C SER A 5 -4.39 8.05 -2.48
N LEU A 6 -4.69 9.03 -1.62
CA LEU A 6 -4.74 8.81 -0.17
C LEU A 6 -5.79 7.76 0.17
N GLY A 7 -5.41 6.78 1.01
CA GLY A 7 -6.30 5.71 1.44
C GLY A 7 -6.27 4.46 0.57
N ASP A 8 -5.68 4.52 -0.63
CA ASP A 8 -5.54 3.35 -1.49
C ASP A 8 -4.76 2.24 -0.79
N PHE A 9 -5.18 1.01 -1.00
CA PHE A 9 -4.46 -0.16 -0.52
C PHE A 9 -3.61 -0.74 -1.65
N VAL A 10 -2.36 -1.07 -1.32
CA VAL A 10 -1.37 -1.52 -2.29
C VAL A 10 -0.50 -2.65 -1.72
N ILE A 11 0.08 -3.43 -2.62
CA ILE A 11 1.21 -4.33 -2.31
C ILE A 11 2.46 -3.87 -3.07
N LEU A 12 3.63 -4.12 -2.49
CA LEU A 12 4.91 -3.86 -3.15
C LEU A 12 5.40 -5.13 -3.86
N LYS A 13 5.55 -5.07 -5.19
CA LYS A 13 6.10 -6.21 -5.95
C LYS A 13 7.55 -6.46 -5.56
N GLY A 14 7.84 -7.69 -5.18
CA GLY A 14 9.17 -8.12 -4.71
C GLY A 14 9.36 -8.03 -3.19
N ALA A 15 8.38 -7.51 -2.45
CA ALA A 15 8.36 -7.46 -0.98
C ALA A 15 6.95 -7.82 -0.48
N GLU A 16 6.41 -8.94 -0.97
CA GLU A 16 5.05 -9.38 -0.66
C GLU A 16 4.90 -9.79 0.81
N ASP A 17 6.00 -10.14 1.47
CA ASP A 17 6.11 -10.42 2.90
C ASP A 17 5.82 -9.19 3.79
N TRP A 18 5.96 -7.98 3.25
CA TRP A 18 5.61 -6.74 3.96
C TRP A 18 4.10 -6.58 4.17
N GLY A 19 3.30 -7.35 3.42
CA GLY A 19 1.85 -7.36 3.49
C GLY A 19 1.18 -6.24 2.69
N ILE A 20 -0.12 -6.06 2.92
CA ILE A 20 -0.89 -4.95 2.35
C ILE A 20 -0.46 -3.67 3.07
N GLY A 21 -0.33 -2.59 2.32
CA GLY A 21 -0.08 -1.28 2.87
C GLY A 21 -1.09 -0.24 2.41
N GLN A 22 -1.31 0.77 3.24
CA GLN A 22 -2.19 1.88 2.94
C GLN A 22 -1.39 3.13 2.56
N VAL A 23 -1.75 3.76 1.44
CA VAL A 23 -1.14 5.01 0.98
C VAL A 23 -1.51 6.16 1.92
N GLN A 24 -0.50 6.80 2.52
CA GLN A 24 -0.64 7.92 3.45
C GLN A 24 -0.23 9.26 2.85
N SER A 25 0.56 9.28 1.77
CA SER A 25 0.84 10.48 0.99
C SER A 25 1.41 10.15 -0.38
N VAL A 26 1.21 11.07 -1.33
CA VAL A 26 1.73 10.97 -2.70
C VAL A 26 2.33 12.33 -3.05
N ILE A 27 3.64 12.35 -3.31
CA ILE A 27 4.38 13.55 -3.70
C ILE A 27 5.18 13.20 -4.95
N GLY A 28 4.60 13.46 -6.12
CA GLY A 28 5.16 13.03 -7.39
C GLY A 28 5.27 11.50 -7.46
N ASN A 29 6.49 11.00 -7.66
CA ASN A 29 6.86 9.58 -7.68
C ASN A 29 7.14 8.97 -6.29
N ARG A 30 7.09 9.80 -5.23
CA ARG A 30 7.33 9.35 -3.86
C ARG A 30 6.01 9.12 -3.16
N VAL A 31 5.73 7.86 -2.83
CA VAL A 31 4.51 7.42 -2.17
C VAL A 31 4.86 6.93 -0.78
N THR A 32 4.27 7.51 0.26
CA THR A 32 4.40 6.97 1.62
C THR A 32 3.31 5.95 1.84
N VAL A 33 3.69 4.72 2.18
CA VAL A 33 2.77 3.61 2.43
C VAL A 33 3.04 3.05 3.82
N ASN A 34 1.99 2.79 4.60
CA ASN A 34 2.11 2.06 5.86
C ASN A 34 1.71 0.60 5.64
N PHE A 35 2.71 -0.28 5.59
CA PHE A 35 2.56 -1.72 5.40
C PHE A 35 2.34 -2.45 6.73
N ASP A 36 1.57 -3.54 6.70
CA ASP A 36 1.21 -4.30 7.90
C ASP A 36 2.43 -4.87 8.66
N HIS A 37 3.47 -5.36 7.96
CA HIS A 37 4.62 -6.01 8.60
C HIS A 37 5.91 -5.18 8.54
N ALA A 38 6.02 -4.25 7.60
CA ALA A 38 7.19 -3.38 7.43
C ALA A 38 6.98 -1.95 7.95
N GLY A 39 5.77 -1.65 8.44
CA GLY A 39 5.40 -0.32 8.91
C GLY A 39 5.46 0.73 7.79
N LYS A 40 5.78 1.97 8.18
CA LYS A 40 5.80 3.11 7.27
C LYS A 40 7.06 3.11 6.40
N GLN A 41 6.85 3.11 5.09
CA GLN A 41 7.91 3.08 4.10
C GLN A 41 7.70 4.17 3.05
N LEU A 42 8.79 4.78 2.60
CA LEU A 42 8.78 5.70 1.47
C LEU A 42 9.13 4.92 0.21
N ILE A 43 8.19 4.85 -0.72
CA ILE A 43 8.31 4.11 -1.96
C ILE A 43 8.59 5.07 -3.12
N ASN A 44 9.60 4.75 -3.92
CA ASN A 44 9.89 5.46 -5.16
C ASN A 44 9.35 4.64 -6.35
N THR A 45 8.22 5.08 -6.91
CA THR A 45 7.50 4.34 -7.96
C THR A 45 8.22 4.32 -9.31
N ASP A 46 9.32 5.07 -9.48
CA ASP A 46 10.15 4.98 -10.69
C ASP A 46 11.00 3.70 -10.71
N ASN A 47 11.30 3.13 -9.53
CA ASN A 47 12.20 1.99 -9.38
C ASN A 47 11.48 0.70 -9.01
N VAL A 48 10.31 0.81 -8.36
CA VAL A 48 9.54 -0.33 -7.88
C VAL A 48 8.07 -0.18 -8.21
N LYS A 49 7.35 -1.30 -8.28
CA LYS A 49 5.95 -1.33 -8.67
C LYS A 49 5.04 -1.58 -7.46
N LEU A 50 4.17 -0.61 -7.19
CA LEU A 50 3.00 -0.79 -6.34
C LEU A 50 1.83 -1.33 -7.17
N VAL A 51 1.04 -2.22 -6.60
CA VAL A 51 -0.15 -2.79 -7.24
C VAL A 51 -1.35 -2.53 -6.34
N HIS A 52 -2.38 -1.91 -6.90
CA HIS A 52 -3.67 -1.69 -6.23
C HIS A 52 -4.31 -3.00 -5.81
N VAL A 53 -4.88 -3.02 -4.61
CA VAL A 53 -5.76 -4.09 -4.14
C VAL A 53 -7.14 -3.51 -3.89
N ALA A 54 -8.18 -4.29 -4.22
CA ALA A 54 -9.57 -3.79 -4.24
C ALA A 54 -10.01 -3.25 -2.88
N GLU A 55 -9.71 -3.98 -1.80
CA GLU A 55 -9.87 -3.54 -0.41
C GLU A 55 -8.87 -4.32 0.46
N LYS A 56 -8.49 -3.78 1.61
CA LYS A 56 -8.03 -4.65 2.71
C LYS A 56 -9.28 -5.41 3.11
N THR A 57 -9.45 -6.67 2.69
CA THR A 57 -10.50 -7.51 3.26
C THR A 57 -10.21 -7.58 4.74
N ASP A 58 -10.88 -6.73 5.51
CA ASP A 58 -11.17 -6.99 6.89
C ASP A 58 -11.92 -8.32 6.85
N GLN A 59 -11.21 -9.44 7.04
CA GLN A 59 -11.82 -10.51 7.79
C GLN A 59 -12.01 -9.95 9.19
N ASN A 60 -13.03 -9.11 9.34
CA ASN A 60 -13.70 -8.94 10.61
C ASN A 60 -14.44 -10.27 10.77
N PRO A 61 -13.94 -11.22 11.60
CA PRO A 61 -14.75 -12.38 11.90
C PRO A 61 -16.08 -11.85 12.42
N VAL A 62 -17.16 -12.15 11.70
CA VAL A 62 -18.51 -12.03 12.25
C VAL A 62 -18.56 -13.10 13.33
N PHE A 63 -18.25 -12.71 14.55
CA PHE A 63 -18.66 -13.47 15.72
C PHE A 63 -20.16 -13.19 15.85
N ASP A 64 -20.98 -14.15 15.41
CA ASP A 64 -22.37 -14.23 15.84
C ASP A 64 -22.47 -14.30 17.37
#